data_AF-A0AB38GRT4-F1
#
_entry.id   AF-A0AB38GRT4-F1
#
_cell.length_a   1.000
_cell.length_b   1.000
_cell.length_c   1.000
_cell.angle_alpha   90.00
_cell.angle_beta   90.00
_cell.angle_gamma   90.00
#
_symmetry.space_group_name_H-M   'P 1'
#
loop_
_entity.id
_entity.type
_entity.pdbx_description
1 polymer ?
#
loop_
_entity_poly.entity_id
_entity_poly.type
_entity_poly.pdbx_seq_one_letter_code
_entity_poly.pdbx_strand_id
1 'polypeptide(L)'
;MEQFNINKGVTIKPGLDVLPPPVTDDEYRALMAGEDRYLMTESNTLEEIEATFFYDTPIHWCATDLLEAISSTRLQLHRTMQAFVRALNQKLNGTGISAGSDKTGDVAQSGARAIGGAEIGRARNVNGLPVLPAIIPLSDGQTISILFHSPTAENRITNSDTLVAFQFLLNKKDVTHTVAPMSGRDMTLAQVTMKLANLAEKNSAKFQRAQKKKKALVDEITQLQADSDQKEDAMSDLVDQVAAVEGQKVDLEQKINAVASEADSLYEENERLQTEIDQLNRTGGRDTIAPAGMTGGHSRAMTDRLASIKNRMHMNGEVTLSNGASMKQFIEDGEGYIQLTDSDGSVYMIKAKSIQGVDMADAIGKLFKAYKAVMYRNTWSNQKNINRKTSNLNQRRIPVALRLNQKSL
;
A
#
# COMPACT_ATOMS: atom_id res chain seq x y z
N MET A 1 75.34 26.88 -34.54
CA MET A 1 75.13 26.86 -33.08
C MET A 1 74.25 28.05 -32.75
N GLU A 2 72.93 27.84 -32.69
CA GLU A 2 71.99 28.88 -32.24
C GLU A 2 72.06 28.96 -30.71
N GLN A 3 72.39 30.14 -30.21
CA GLN A 3 72.42 30.44 -28.78
C GLN A 3 70.98 30.52 -28.27
N PHE A 4 70.63 29.63 -27.33
CA PHE A 4 69.37 29.69 -26.60
C PHE A 4 69.30 30.99 -25.79
N ASN A 5 68.31 31.82 -26.11
CA ASN A 5 68.05 33.10 -25.47
C ASN A 5 67.29 32.86 -24.16
N ILE A 6 67.95 33.09 -23.02
CA ILE A 6 67.51 32.74 -21.65
C ILE A 6 66.34 33.62 -21.15
N ASN A 7 65.92 34.63 -21.93
CA ASN A 7 64.94 35.64 -21.50
C ASN A 7 63.51 35.47 -22.03
N LYS A 8 63.12 34.31 -22.58
CA LYS A 8 61.69 33.94 -22.67
C LYS A 8 61.30 33.22 -21.39
N GLY A 9 60.87 34.01 -20.41
CA GLY A 9 60.51 33.55 -19.08
C GLY A 9 59.54 32.37 -19.11
N VAL A 10 59.97 31.26 -18.52
CA VAL A 10 59.07 30.20 -18.08
C VAL A 10 58.30 30.76 -16.89
N THR A 11 57.04 31.12 -17.08
CA THR A 11 56.15 31.44 -15.97
C THR A 11 55.71 30.12 -15.33
N ILE A 12 56.46 29.66 -14.32
CA ILE A 12 55.98 28.62 -13.42
C ILE A 12 54.87 29.26 -12.58
N LYS A 13 53.61 28.93 -12.87
CA LYS A 13 52.55 29.15 -11.90
C LYS A 13 52.69 28.04 -10.86
N PRO A 14 53.00 28.33 -9.59
CA PRO A 14 52.86 27.34 -8.55
C PRO A 14 51.36 27.06 -8.43
N GLY A 15 50.90 25.99 -9.08
CA GLY A 15 49.67 25.36 -8.65
C GLY A 15 49.86 25.07 -7.17
N LEU A 16 48.94 25.56 -6.35
CA LEU A 16 48.96 25.40 -4.91
C LEU A 16 49.08 23.89 -4.62
N ASP A 17 50.29 23.44 -4.29
CA ASP A 17 50.61 22.05 -3.96
C ASP A 17 50.11 21.80 -2.54
N VAL A 18 48.79 21.89 -2.35
CA VAL A 18 48.13 21.33 -1.18
C VAL A 18 47.95 19.88 -1.53
N LEU A 19 48.97 19.07 -1.26
CA LEU A 19 48.70 17.66 -1.00
C LEU A 19 47.56 17.64 0.00
N PRO A 20 46.38 17.06 -0.33
CA PRO A 20 45.35 16.90 0.66
C PRO A 20 45.98 16.17 1.84
N PRO A 21 45.71 16.60 3.08
CA PRO A 21 46.25 15.90 4.24
C PRO A 21 45.95 14.41 4.10
N PRO A 22 46.91 13.52 4.43
CA PRO A 22 46.67 12.10 4.34
C PRO A 22 45.43 11.78 5.17
N VAL A 23 44.47 11.09 4.55
CA VAL A 23 43.21 10.70 5.21
C VAL A 23 43.59 9.98 6.48
N THR A 24 43.22 10.56 7.61
CA THR A 24 43.52 10.01 8.93
C THR A 24 42.76 8.69 9.13
N ASP A 25 43.27 7.80 9.98
CA ASP A 25 42.60 6.54 10.28
C ASP A 25 41.15 6.74 10.78
N ASP A 26 40.88 7.88 11.43
CA ASP A 26 39.55 8.22 11.92
C ASP A 26 38.63 8.77 10.82
N GLU A 27 39.15 9.56 9.87
CA GLU A 27 38.41 9.94 8.65
C GLU A 27 38.13 8.72 7.76
N TYR A 28 39.10 7.81 7.65
CA TYR A 28 38.91 6.52 6.97
C TYR A 28 37.83 5.67 7.67
N ARG A 29 37.85 5.59 8.99
CA ARG A 29 36.81 4.89 9.77
C ARG A 29 35.45 5.56 9.63
N ALA A 30 35.39 6.89 9.59
CA ALA A 30 34.15 7.64 9.38
C ALA A 30 33.57 7.40 7.97
N LEU A 31 34.41 7.40 6.92
CA LEU A 31 34.02 7.02 5.56
C LEU A 31 33.53 5.56 5.50
N MET A 32 34.19 4.65 6.22
CA MET A 32 33.80 3.23 6.32
C MET A 32 32.63 2.97 7.30
N ALA A 33 32.13 4.00 7.99
CA ALA A 33 30.97 3.94 8.88
C ALA A 33 29.64 4.22 8.15
N GLY A 34 29.69 4.88 6.99
CA GLY A 34 28.52 5.19 6.16
C GLY A 34 28.12 4.10 5.15
N GLU A 35 27.25 4.46 4.21
CA GLU A 35 26.75 3.57 3.12
C GLU A 35 27.89 3.03 2.22
N ASP A 36 29.04 3.72 2.19
CA ASP A 36 30.22 3.34 1.42
C ASP A 36 30.84 1.99 1.81
N ARG A 37 30.49 1.46 2.99
CA ARG A 37 30.87 0.09 3.40
C ARG A 37 30.37 -0.96 2.41
N TYR A 38 29.30 -0.67 1.68
CA TYR A 38 28.68 -1.58 0.72
C TYR A 38 29.24 -1.49 -0.71
N LEU A 39 30.19 -0.59 -0.98
CA LEU A 39 30.75 -0.41 -2.34
C LEU A 39 31.41 -1.70 -2.86
N MET A 40 31.97 -2.52 -1.98
CA MET A 40 32.51 -3.83 -2.34
C MET A 40 31.43 -4.90 -2.57
N THR A 41 30.20 -4.67 -2.17
CA THR A 41 29.13 -5.67 -2.18
C THR A 41 28.03 -5.38 -3.20
N GLU A 42 28.15 -4.29 -3.96
CA GLU A 42 27.23 -3.94 -5.03
C GLU A 42 27.95 -3.94 -6.37
N SER A 43 27.47 -4.73 -7.32
CA SER A 43 27.99 -4.72 -8.69
C SER A 43 27.85 -3.32 -9.30
N ASN A 44 28.81 -2.96 -10.14
CA ASN A 44 28.76 -1.75 -10.92
C ASN A 44 28.21 -2.04 -12.33
N THR A 45 27.27 -1.22 -12.80
CA THR A 45 26.82 -1.23 -14.19
C THR A 45 27.59 -0.20 -15.02
N LEU A 46 27.58 -0.36 -16.34
CA LEU A 46 28.26 0.58 -17.23
C LEU A 46 27.66 1.99 -17.16
N GLU A 47 26.34 2.08 -17.08
CA GLU A 47 25.61 3.34 -16.95
C GLU A 47 25.94 4.05 -15.64
N GLU A 48 26.04 3.33 -14.52
CA GLU A 48 26.46 3.91 -13.24
C GLU A 48 27.88 4.46 -13.30
N ILE A 49 28.83 3.74 -13.92
CA ILE A 49 30.20 4.23 -14.11
C ILE A 49 30.21 5.47 -15.00
N GLU A 50 29.51 5.44 -16.13
CA GLU A 50 29.40 6.62 -16.98
C GLU A 50 28.77 7.79 -16.21
N ALA A 51 27.77 7.55 -15.35
CA ALA A 51 27.14 8.58 -14.54
C ALA A 51 28.11 9.21 -13.52
N THR A 52 28.73 8.37 -12.68
CA THR A 52 29.62 8.80 -11.59
C THR A 52 30.86 9.53 -12.10
N PHE A 53 31.48 9.00 -13.17
CA PHE A 53 32.75 9.53 -13.68
C PHE A 53 32.58 10.67 -14.69
N PHE A 54 31.44 10.76 -15.38
CA PHE A 54 31.25 11.82 -16.39
C PHE A 54 30.46 13.03 -15.89
N TYR A 55 29.72 12.93 -14.78
CA TYR A 55 28.85 14.02 -14.33
C TYR A 55 29.06 14.43 -12.87
N ASP A 56 29.17 13.48 -11.94
CA ASP A 56 29.02 13.80 -10.51
C ASP A 56 30.33 14.07 -9.76
N THR A 57 31.49 13.60 -10.26
CA THR A 57 32.76 13.68 -9.52
C THR A 57 33.80 14.53 -10.25
N PRO A 58 34.38 15.58 -9.61
CA PRO A 58 35.62 16.16 -10.08
C PRO A 58 36.72 15.10 -9.94
N ILE A 59 37.19 14.55 -11.06
CA ILE A 59 38.36 13.68 -11.07
C ILE A 59 39.54 14.50 -10.53
N HIS A 60 39.98 14.28 -9.29
CA HIS A 60 41.19 14.89 -8.76
C HIS A 60 42.40 14.11 -9.25
N TRP A 61 43.08 14.64 -10.27
CA TRP A 61 44.32 14.11 -10.82
C TRP A 61 45.49 14.37 -9.87
N CYS A 62 45.60 13.64 -8.77
CA CYS A 62 46.94 13.53 -8.18
C CYS A 62 47.78 12.73 -9.17
N ALA A 63 48.86 13.35 -9.67
CA ALA A 63 49.90 12.79 -10.52
C ALA A 63 50.62 11.62 -9.82
N THR A 64 49.87 10.57 -9.55
CA THR A 64 50.39 9.26 -9.17
C THR A 64 50.68 8.55 -10.48
N ASP A 65 51.91 8.05 -10.60
CA ASP A 65 52.45 7.41 -11.80
C ASP A 65 51.39 6.54 -12.49
N LEU A 66 50.96 7.04 -13.65
CA LEU A 66 49.96 6.40 -14.49
C LEU A 66 50.44 4.98 -14.77
N LEU A 67 49.66 4.00 -14.34
CA LEU A 67 49.96 2.59 -14.55
C LEU A 67 50.08 2.28 -16.04
N GLU A 68 51.29 2.11 -16.57
CA GLU A 68 51.52 1.58 -17.92
C GLU A 68 51.28 0.07 -18.02
N ALA A 69 50.66 -0.55 -17.01
CA ALA A 69 50.49 -2.00 -16.94
C ALA A 69 49.65 -2.57 -18.09
N ILE A 70 48.71 -1.78 -18.63
CA ILE A 70 47.92 -2.14 -19.82
C ILE A 70 47.82 -0.92 -20.73
N SER A 71 48.72 -0.87 -21.71
CA SER A 71 48.62 0.03 -22.85
C SER A 71 48.09 -0.72 -24.07
N SER A 72 47.17 -0.09 -24.79
CA SER A 72 46.62 -0.64 -26.03
C SER A 72 46.25 0.51 -26.95
N THR A 73 46.18 0.28 -28.25
CA THR A 73 45.46 1.22 -29.12
C THR A 73 43.96 0.97 -29.02
N ARG A 74 43.13 1.99 -29.29
CA ARG A 74 41.67 1.82 -29.33
C ARG A 74 41.24 0.72 -30.29
N LEU A 75 41.90 0.57 -31.44
CA LEU A 75 41.64 -0.50 -32.41
C LEU A 75 41.93 -1.90 -31.86
N GLN A 76 42.99 -2.04 -31.06
CA GLN A 76 43.42 -3.32 -30.50
C GLN A 76 42.81 -3.63 -29.13
N LEU A 77 42.09 -2.69 -28.52
CA LEU A 77 41.55 -2.82 -27.17
C LEU A 77 40.74 -4.10 -26.99
N HIS A 78 39.98 -4.51 -28.01
CA HIS A 78 39.27 -5.79 -27.99
C HIS A 78 40.19 -7.00 -27.72
N ARG A 79 41.32 -7.08 -28.42
CA ARG A 79 42.28 -8.18 -28.27
C ARG A 79 42.97 -8.12 -26.92
N THR A 80 43.28 -6.91 -26.45
CA THR A 80 43.86 -6.67 -25.13
C THR A 80 42.92 -7.10 -24.02
N MET A 81 41.63 -6.74 -24.10
CA MET A 81 40.61 -7.18 -23.15
C MET A 81 40.41 -8.70 -23.20
N GLN A 82 40.43 -9.31 -24.39
CA GLN A 82 40.34 -10.75 -24.52
C GLN A 82 41.55 -11.47 -23.88
N ALA A 83 42.76 -10.94 -24.07
CA ALA A 83 43.95 -11.47 -23.42
C ALA A 83 43.89 -11.29 -21.89
N PHE A 84 43.40 -10.14 -21.43
CA PHE A 84 43.19 -9.85 -20.02
C PHE A 84 42.20 -10.84 -19.39
N VAL A 85 41.02 -11.03 -19.99
CA VAL A 85 39.99 -11.96 -19.51
C VAL A 85 40.51 -13.41 -19.51
N ARG A 86 41.28 -13.82 -20.52
CA ARG A 86 41.93 -15.13 -20.54
C ARG A 86 42.93 -15.30 -19.40
N ALA A 87 43.80 -14.32 -19.18
CA ALA A 87 44.77 -14.34 -18.09
C ALA A 87 44.07 -14.33 -16.72
N LEU A 88 43.00 -13.55 -16.57
CA LEU A 88 42.19 -13.51 -15.36
C LEU A 88 41.52 -14.86 -15.07
N ASN A 89 40.90 -15.49 -16.08
CA ASN A 89 40.31 -16.83 -15.94
C ASN A 89 41.35 -17.90 -15.58
N GLN A 90 42.58 -17.80 -16.07
CA GLN A 90 43.66 -18.70 -15.64
C GLN A 90 43.97 -18.56 -14.14
N LYS A 91 43.85 -17.34 -13.58
CA LYS A 91 44.07 -17.07 -12.15
C LYS A 91 42.85 -17.39 -11.28
N LEU A 92 41.65 -17.32 -11.84
CA LEU A 92 40.41 -17.71 -11.16
C LEU A 92 40.15 -19.22 -11.18
N ASN A 93 40.96 -20.00 -11.91
CA ASN A 93 40.79 -21.45 -11.98
C ASN A 93 40.84 -22.07 -10.56
N GLY A 94 39.82 -22.87 -10.22
CA GLY A 94 39.65 -23.47 -8.90
C GLY A 94 38.83 -22.65 -7.90
N THR A 95 38.47 -21.39 -8.20
CA THR A 95 37.68 -20.52 -7.30
C THR A 95 36.16 -20.65 -7.51
N GLY A 96 35.73 -21.29 -8.60
CA GLY A 96 34.32 -21.34 -9.01
C GLY A 96 33.80 -20.05 -9.66
N ILE A 97 34.67 -19.05 -9.86
CA ILE A 97 34.36 -17.78 -10.52
C ILE A 97 34.97 -17.79 -11.92
N SER A 98 34.21 -17.37 -12.93
CA SER A 98 34.71 -17.09 -14.28
C SER A 98 34.51 -15.63 -14.64
N ALA A 99 35.44 -15.09 -15.41
CA ALA A 99 35.42 -13.71 -15.85
C ALA A 99 35.01 -13.60 -17.32
N GLY A 100 34.24 -12.54 -17.59
CA GLY A 100 33.77 -12.13 -18.89
C GLY A 100 32.44 -12.77 -19.30
N SER A 101 31.80 -12.17 -20.30
CA SER A 101 30.55 -12.67 -20.86
C SER A 101 30.81 -13.68 -21.99
N ASP A 102 30.10 -14.81 -21.98
CA ASP A 102 30.09 -15.79 -23.08
C ASP A 102 29.40 -15.26 -24.35
N LYS A 103 28.75 -14.11 -24.24
CA LYS A 103 28.00 -13.44 -25.29
C LYS A 103 28.94 -12.68 -26.24
N THR A 104 29.74 -13.41 -26.99
CA THR A 104 30.52 -12.80 -28.08
C THR A 104 29.53 -12.33 -29.15
N GLY A 105 29.26 -11.03 -29.22
CA GLY A 105 28.43 -10.43 -30.29
C GLY A 105 26.99 -10.06 -29.91
N ASP A 106 26.51 -10.38 -28.71
CA ASP A 106 25.23 -9.81 -28.25
C ASP A 106 25.45 -8.40 -27.69
N VAL A 107 24.45 -7.55 -27.93
CA VAL A 107 24.35 -6.25 -27.29
C VAL A 107 24.03 -6.50 -25.82
N ALA A 108 24.90 -6.07 -24.91
CA ALA A 108 24.63 -6.07 -23.48
C ALA A 108 23.34 -5.27 -23.22
N GLN A 109 22.65 -5.54 -22.11
CA GLN A 109 21.41 -4.85 -21.72
C GLN A 109 21.56 -3.31 -21.68
N SER A 110 22.80 -2.83 -21.57
CA SER A 110 23.24 -1.42 -21.61
C SER A 110 23.46 -0.82 -23.02
N GLY A 111 23.26 -1.59 -24.10
CA GLY A 111 23.53 -1.13 -25.47
C GLY A 111 25.01 -1.18 -25.89
N ALA A 112 25.91 -1.62 -25.00
CA ALA A 112 27.32 -1.82 -25.27
C ALA A 112 27.59 -3.18 -25.94
N ARG A 113 28.52 -3.23 -26.89
CA ARG A 113 28.93 -4.51 -27.50
C ARG A 113 29.85 -5.25 -26.52
N ALA A 114 29.48 -6.48 -26.17
CA ALA A 114 30.38 -7.39 -25.47
C ALA A 114 31.53 -7.80 -26.41
N ILE A 115 32.74 -7.36 -26.08
CA ILE A 115 33.91 -7.41 -26.95
C ILE A 115 35.05 -8.05 -26.14
N GLY A 116 35.33 -9.32 -26.41
CA GLY A 116 36.43 -10.05 -25.77
C GLY A 116 36.15 -10.45 -24.32
N GLY A 117 34.87 -10.64 -23.98
CA GLY A 117 34.40 -10.91 -22.63
C GLY A 117 34.21 -9.66 -21.78
N ALA A 118 34.57 -8.47 -22.25
CA ALA A 118 34.34 -7.20 -21.57
C ALA A 118 33.28 -6.36 -22.28
N GLU A 119 32.49 -5.61 -21.52
CA GLU A 119 31.58 -4.58 -22.02
C GLU A 119 32.33 -3.25 -22.08
N ILE A 120 32.40 -2.65 -23.27
CA ILE A 120 33.17 -1.42 -23.49
C ILE A 120 32.19 -0.25 -23.67
N GLY A 121 32.34 0.77 -22.84
CA GLY A 121 31.49 1.96 -22.88
C GLY A 121 31.89 2.99 -23.94
N ARG A 122 31.22 4.13 -23.86
CA ARG A 122 31.44 5.24 -24.80
C ARG A 122 32.64 6.07 -24.36
N ALA A 123 33.48 6.44 -25.32
CA ALA A 123 34.55 7.39 -25.07
C ALA A 123 33.96 8.79 -24.83
N ARG A 124 34.36 9.45 -23.75
CA ARG A 124 33.97 10.83 -23.43
C ARG A 124 35.15 11.64 -22.95
N ASN A 125 35.05 12.95 -23.11
CA ASN A 125 36.00 13.89 -22.55
C ASN A 125 35.48 14.35 -21.18
N VAL A 126 36.29 14.17 -20.14
CA VAL A 126 35.99 14.60 -18.77
C VAL A 126 37.08 15.60 -18.37
N ASN A 127 36.71 16.87 -18.19
CA ASN A 127 37.63 17.93 -17.77
C ASN A 127 38.91 18.06 -18.63
N GLY A 128 38.81 17.79 -19.93
CA GLY A 128 39.94 17.83 -20.87
C GLY A 128 40.69 16.50 -21.02
N LEU A 129 40.28 15.45 -20.31
CA LEU A 129 40.85 14.11 -20.42
C LEU A 129 39.89 13.17 -21.19
N PRO A 130 40.30 12.62 -22.34
CA PRO A 130 39.53 11.59 -23.02
C PRO A 130 39.60 10.25 -22.28
N VAL A 131 38.47 9.80 -21.75
CA VAL A 131 38.29 8.59 -20.95
C VAL A 131 37.39 7.57 -21.65
N LEU A 132 37.67 6.29 -21.43
CA LEU A 132 36.91 5.16 -21.92
C LEU A 132 36.79 4.07 -20.82
N PRO A 133 35.58 3.76 -20.35
CA PRO A 133 35.36 2.69 -19.38
C PRO A 133 35.22 1.32 -20.06
N ALA A 134 35.67 0.27 -19.37
CA ALA A 134 35.41 -1.12 -19.70
C ALA A 134 35.02 -1.89 -18.43
N ILE A 135 34.07 -2.82 -18.54
CA ILE A 135 33.58 -3.67 -17.46
C ILE A 135 33.77 -5.13 -17.82
N ILE A 136 34.26 -5.92 -16.89
CA ILE A 136 34.35 -7.37 -16.98
C ILE A 136 33.40 -7.95 -15.92
N PRO A 137 32.26 -8.54 -16.34
CA PRO A 137 31.39 -9.24 -15.41
C PRO A 137 32.05 -10.53 -14.91
N LEU A 138 31.79 -10.88 -13.65
CA LEU A 138 32.17 -12.16 -13.05
C LEU A 138 30.94 -13.03 -12.85
N SER A 139 31.09 -14.35 -12.91
CA SER A 139 29.98 -15.31 -12.83
C SER A 139 29.23 -15.30 -11.49
N ASP A 140 29.85 -14.79 -10.43
CA ASP A 140 29.24 -14.65 -9.11
C ASP A 140 28.48 -13.32 -8.91
N GLY A 141 28.37 -12.53 -9.98
CA GLY A 141 27.67 -11.25 -10.02
C GLY A 141 28.56 -10.04 -9.70
N GLN A 142 29.81 -10.24 -9.29
CA GLN A 142 30.77 -9.15 -9.12
C GLN A 142 31.18 -8.55 -10.47
N THR A 143 31.73 -7.34 -10.46
CA THR A 143 32.27 -6.69 -11.65
C THR A 143 33.68 -6.15 -11.42
N ILE A 144 34.54 -6.28 -12.42
CA ILE A 144 35.84 -5.59 -12.46
C ILE A 144 35.76 -4.51 -13.53
N SER A 145 35.98 -3.27 -13.14
CA SER A 145 35.93 -2.12 -14.04
C SER A 145 37.31 -1.53 -14.25
N ILE A 146 37.61 -1.16 -15.48
CA ILE A 146 38.89 -0.57 -15.88
C ILE A 146 38.58 0.72 -16.63
N LEU A 147 39.15 1.83 -16.16
CA LEU A 147 39.07 3.10 -16.86
C LEU A 147 40.38 3.34 -17.61
N PHE A 148 40.23 3.57 -18.92
CA PHE A 148 41.32 3.95 -19.80
C PHE A 148 41.26 5.45 -20.05
N HIS A 149 42.41 6.10 -20.13
CA HIS A 149 42.53 7.44 -20.70
C HIS A 149 43.48 7.40 -21.89
N SER A 150 43.39 8.38 -22.76
CA SER A 150 44.36 8.55 -23.84
C SER A 150 45.28 9.73 -23.58
N PRO A 151 46.60 9.54 -23.47
CA PRO A 151 47.55 10.65 -23.41
C PRO A 151 47.83 11.28 -24.78
N THR A 152 47.44 10.62 -25.88
CA THR A 152 47.67 11.09 -27.26
C THR A 152 46.49 11.87 -27.83
N ALA A 153 45.28 11.62 -27.33
CA ALA A 153 44.08 12.28 -27.79
C ALA A 153 43.90 13.64 -27.10
N GLU A 154 43.59 14.68 -27.89
CA GLU A 154 43.32 16.02 -27.35
C GLU A 154 41.90 16.13 -26.78
N ASN A 155 40.88 15.73 -27.57
CA ASN A 155 39.48 15.90 -27.17
C ASN A 155 38.60 14.67 -27.35
N ARG A 156 38.97 13.75 -28.25
CA ARG A 156 38.18 12.56 -28.56
C ARG A 156 39.11 11.40 -28.89
N ILE A 157 38.81 10.24 -28.32
CA ILE A 157 39.54 8.99 -28.61
C ILE A 157 39.21 8.53 -30.02
N THR A 158 40.23 8.41 -30.85
CA THR A 158 40.24 7.82 -32.19
C THR A 158 40.86 6.42 -32.17
N ASN A 159 40.80 5.70 -33.29
CA ASN A 159 41.25 4.31 -33.37
C ASN A 159 42.78 4.13 -33.19
N SER A 160 43.55 5.13 -33.56
CA SER A 160 45.03 5.14 -33.47
C SER A 160 45.54 5.58 -32.10
N ASP A 161 44.67 6.13 -31.26
CA ASP A 161 45.08 6.65 -29.97
C ASP A 161 45.50 5.54 -29.01
N THR A 162 46.54 5.85 -28.25
CA THR A 162 46.99 4.99 -27.16
C THR A 162 46.03 5.16 -25.99
N LEU A 163 45.67 4.05 -25.39
CA LEU A 163 44.83 3.94 -24.21
C LEU A 163 45.66 3.32 -23.09
N VAL A 164 45.69 3.99 -21.96
CA VAL A 164 46.40 3.59 -20.75
C VAL A 164 45.39 3.42 -19.64
N ALA A 165 45.41 2.26 -18.98
CA ALA A 165 44.55 1.99 -17.83
C ALA A 165 45.06 2.76 -16.61
N PHE A 166 44.27 3.69 -16.08
CA PHE A 166 44.68 4.48 -14.91
C PHE A 166 43.93 4.12 -13.64
N GLN A 167 42.74 3.52 -13.75
CA GLN A 167 41.94 3.18 -12.58
C GLN A 167 41.29 1.81 -12.73
N PHE A 168 41.33 1.05 -11.63
CA PHE A 168 40.73 -0.27 -11.51
C PHE A 168 39.74 -0.26 -10.35
N LEU A 169 38.51 -0.71 -10.61
CA LEU A 169 37.49 -0.88 -9.59
C LEU A 169 37.14 -2.37 -9.47
N LEU A 170 36.96 -2.85 -8.24
CA LEU A 170 36.22 -4.07 -7.99
C LEU A 170 34.87 -3.65 -7.41
N ASN A 171 33.79 -4.02 -8.10
CA ASN A 171 32.45 -3.53 -7.81
C ASN A 171 32.48 -1.99 -7.86
N LYS A 172 32.03 -1.30 -6.80
CA LYS A 172 32.08 0.16 -6.71
C LYS A 172 33.34 0.71 -6.02
N LYS A 173 34.26 -0.14 -5.57
CA LYS A 173 35.44 0.31 -4.82
C LYS A 173 36.67 0.44 -5.72
N ASP A 174 37.41 1.53 -5.52
CA ASP A 174 38.72 1.72 -6.13
C ASP A 174 39.77 0.79 -5.52
N VAL A 175 40.40 -0.01 -6.38
CA VAL A 175 41.43 -0.99 -6.04
C VAL A 175 42.75 -0.72 -6.75
N THR A 176 42.91 0.45 -7.37
CA THR A 176 44.08 0.87 -8.15
C THR A 176 45.38 0.75 -7.35
N HIS A 177 45.35 1.10 -6.06
CA HIS A 177 46.49 0.90 -5.13
C HIS A 177 47.03 -0.55 -5.16
N THR A 178 46.13 -1.53 -5.30
CA THR A 178 46.51 -2.94 -5.23
C THR A 178 47.33 -3.33 -6.46
N VAL A 179 47.01 -2.73 -7.59
CA VAL A 179 47.63 -2.98 -8.89
C VAL A 179 48.70 -1.94 -9.25
N ALA A 180 48.96 -0.98 -8.36
CA ALA A 180 50.01 0.03 -8.48
C ALA A 180 51.42 -0.59 -8.58
N PRO A 181 52.39 0.11 -9.20
CA PRO A 181 53.76 -0.37 -9.33
C PRO A 181 54.37 -0.66 -7.95
N MET A 182 55.11 -1.76 -7.83
CA MET A 182 55.85 -2.06 -6.60
C MET A 182 57.31 -1.67 -6.82
N SER A 183 57.84 -0.78 -5.98
CA SER A 183 59.24 -0.32 -6.04
C SER A 183 59.63 0.36 -7.36
N GLY A 184 58.72 1.12 -7.97
CA GLY A 184 58.98 1.88 -9.21
C GLY A 184 59.06 1.04 -10.49
N ARG A 185 58.67 -0.24 -10.43
CA ARG A 185 58.56 -1.12 -11.59
C ARG A 185 57.11 -1.46 -11.88
N ASP A 186 56.71 -1.29 -13.14
CA ASP A 186 55.37 -1.63 -13.60
C ASP A 186 55.05 -3.12 -13.39
N MET A 187 53.80 -3.35 -13.06
CA MET A 187 53.28 -4.68 -12.80
C MET A 187 52.90 -5.36 -14.12
N THR A 188 53.34 -6.60 -14.32
CA THR A 188 52.97 -7.38 -15.51
C THR A 188 51.48 -7.72 -15.50
N LEU A 189 50.88 -7.92 -16.69
CA LEU A 189 49.48 -8.36 -16.83
C LEU A 189 49.14 -9.58 -15.95
N ALA A 190 50.05 -10.55 -15.85
CA ALA A 190 49.87 -11.73 -15.01
C ALA A 190 49.80 -11.41 -13.51
N GLN A 191 50.58 -10.42 -13.05
CA GLN A 191 50.53 -9.96 -11.67
C GLN A 191 49.27 -9.13 -11.39
N VAL A 192 48.85 -8.28 -12.34
CA VAL A 192 47.60 -7.49 -12.22
C VAL A 192 46.40 -8.42 -12.08
N THR A 193 46.26 -9.36 -13.02
CA THR A 193 45.17 -10.35 -13.02
C THR A 193 45.20 -11.24 -11.78
N MET A 194 46.38 -11.64 -11.29
CA MET A 194 46.50 -12.41 -10.05
C MET A 194 46.01 -11.63 -8.83
N LYS A 195 46.41 -10.37 -8.68
CA LYS A 195 45.97 -9.54 -7.55
C LYS A 195 44.47 -9.28 -7.58
N LEU A 196 43.91 -9.02 -8.77
CA LEU A 196 42.46 -8.83 -8.95
C LEU A 196 41.67 -10.12 -8.70
N ALA A 197 42.15 -11.27 -9.18
CA ALA A 197 41.54 -12.58 -8.92
C ALA A 197 41.46 -12.88 -7.42
N ASN A 198 42.59 -12.70 -6.70
CA ASN A 198 42.64 -12.90 -5.25
C ASN A 198 41.68 -11.97 -4.49
N LEU A 199 41.50 -10.74 -4.98
CA LEU A 199 40.58 -9.78 -4.34
C LEU A 199 39.12 -10.16 -4.60
N ALA A 200 38.78 -10.55 -5.84
CA ALA A 200 37.45 -11.02 -6.20
C ALA A 200 37.07 -12.28 -5.42
N GLU A 201 37.97 -13.25 -5.29
CA GLU A 201 37.77 -14.47 -4.50
C GLU A 201 37.49 -14.15 -3.03
N LYS A 202 38.33 -13.32 -2.39
CA LYS A 202 38.14 -12.91 -0.98
C LYS A 202 36.84 -12.16 -0.75
N ASN A 203 36.35 -11.46 -1.76
CA ASN A 203 35.13 -10.67 -1.67
C ASN A 203 33.86 -11.48 -1.96
N SER A 204 33.96 -12.59 -2.72
CA SER A 204 32.82 -13.35 -3.23
C SER A 204 31.82 -13.75 -2.14
N ALA A 205 32.29 -14.30 -1.02
CA ALA A 205 31.40 -14.71 0.07
C ALA A 205 30.66 -13.53 0.72
N LYS A 206 31.28 -12.35 0.81
CA LYS A 206 30.65 -11.14 1.35
C LYS A 206 29.64 -10.59 0.35
N PHE A 207 30.00 -10.56 -0.93
CA PHE A 207 29.14 -10.15 -2.03
C PHE A 207 27.86 -10.99 -2.09
N GLN A 208 27.97 -12.31 -2.09
CA GLN A 208 26.80 -13.21 -2.12
C GLN A 208 25.87 -13.01 -0.92
N ARG A 209 26.42 -12.81 0.29
CA ARG A 209 25.63 -12.54 1.49
C ARG A 209 24.89 -11.21 1.39
N ALA A 210 25.56 -10.16 0.92
CA ALA A 210 24.95 -8.86 0.72
C ALA A 210 23.87 -8.90 -0.37
N GLN A 211 24.11 -9.61 -1.48
CA GLN A 211 23.14 -9.79 -2.55
C GLN A 211 21.90 -10.54 -2.07
N LYS A 212 22.08 -11.59 -1.26
CA LYS A 212 20.95 -12.30 -0.63
C LYS A 212 20.15 -11.39 0.30
N LYS A 213 20.82 -10.55 1.10
CA LYS A 213 20.17 -9.58 1.98
C LYS A 213 19.42 -8.51 1.18
N LYS A 214 20.04 -7.97 0.12
CA LYS A 214 19.43 -7.00 -0.79
C LYS A 214 18.18 -7.57 -1.44
N LYS A 215 18.25 -8.80 -1.94
CA LYS A 215 17.07 -9.49 -2.49
C LYS A 215 15.96 -9.61 -1.46
N ALA A 216 16.26 -10.05 -0.24
CA ALA A 216 15.26 -10.17 0.82
C ALA A 216 14.60 -8.83 1.18
N LEU A 217 15.38 -7.74 1.22
CA LEU A 217 14.86 -6.39 1.45
C LEU A 217 13.98 -5.90 0.30
N VAL A 218 14.36 -6.18 -0.95
CA VAL A 218 13.54 -5.84 -2.12
C VAL A 218 12.22 -6.62 -2.09
N ASP A 219 12.28 -7.92 -1.81
CA ASP A 219 11.08 -8.77 -1.67
C ASP A 219 10.17 -8.21 -0.55
N GLU A 220 10.72 -7.83 0.60
CA GLU A 220 9.99 -7.19 1.70
C GLU A 220 9.36 -5.84 1.30
N ILE A 221 10.09 -4.98 0.60
CA ILE A 221 9.56 -3.70 0.10
C ILE A 221 8.39 -3.94 -0.85
N THR A 222 8.52 -4.89 -1.79
CA THR A 222 7.43 -5.20 -2.73
C THR A 222 6.19 -5.74 -2.02
N GLN A 223 6.38 -6.56 -0.98
CA GLN A 223 5.29 -7.04 -0.13
C GLN A 223 4.61 -5.89 0.61
N LEU A 224 5.39 -4.99 1.22
CA LEU A 224 4.86 -3.82 1.93
C LEU A 224 4.11 -2.85 1.01
N GLN A 225 4.56 -2.69 -0.24
CA GLN A 225 3.86 -1.88 -1.23
C GLN A 225 2.51 -2.50 -1.59
N ALA A 226 2.46 -3.80 -1.88
CA ALA A 226 1.21 -4.50 -2.14
C ALA A 226 0.24 -4.45 -0.94
N ASP A 227 0.78 -4.60 0.28
CA ASP A 227 0.02 -4.47 1.53
C ASP A 227 -0.46 -3.03 1.80
N SER A 228 0.20 -2.01 1.24
CA SER A 228 -0.21 -0.61 1.31
C SER A 228 -1.36 -0.35 0.34
N ASP A 229 -1.19 -0.77 -0.91
CA ASP A 229 -2.20 -0.64 -1.96
C ASP A 229 -3.52 -1.32 -1.53
N GLN A 230 -3.44 -2.53 -0.98
CA GLN A 230 -4.63 -3.23 -0.46
C GLN A 230 -5.31 -2.47 0.68
N LYS A 231 -4.55 -1.79 1.56
CA LYS A 231 -5.12 -1.00 2.65
C LYS A 231 -5.73 0.31 2.15
N GLU A 232 -5.16 0.92 1.12
CA GLU A 232 -5.72 2.09 0.47
C GLU A 232 -7.07 1.76 -0.19
N ASP A 233 -7.16 0.64 -0.91
CA ASP A 233 -8.41 0.14 -1.48
C ASP A 233 -9.47 -0.10 -0.39
N ALA A 234 -9.10 -0.82 0.68
CA ALA A 234 -10.01 -1.08 1.80
C ALA A 234 -10.45 0.21 2.52
N MET A 235 -9.58 1.23 2.56
CA MET A 235 -9.93 2.54 3.13
C MET A 235 -10.90 3.29 2.21
N SER A 236 -10.73 3.23 0.89
CA SER A 236 -11.69 3.77 -0.07
C SER A 236 -13.07 3.13 0.10
N ASP A 237 -13.13 1.80 0.19
CA ASP A 237 -14.37 1.06 0.41
C ASP A 237 -15.06 1.46 1.72
N LEU A 238 -14.28 1.71 2.78
CA LEU A 238 -14.82 2.15 4.07
C LEU A 238 -15.35 3.59 3.98
N VAL A 239 -14.69 4.48 3.25
CA VAL A 239 -15.16 5.84 3.01
C VAL A 239 -16.50 5.82 2.25
N ASP A 240 -16.64 4.97 1.24
CA ASP A 240 -17.90 4.81 0.51
C ASP A 240 -19.02 4.28 1.41
N GLN A 241 -18.71 3.32 2.29
CA GLN A 241 -19.66 2.83 3.30
C GLN A 241 -20.08 3.92 4.28
N VAL A 242 -19.15 4.77 4.73
CA VAL A 242 -19.45 5.89 5.61
C VAL A 242 -20.37 6.89 4.91
N ALA A 243 -20.08 7.26 3.67
CA ALA A 243 -20.92 8.16 2.88
C ALA A 243 -22.34 7.61 2.69
N ALA A 244 -22.48 6.30 2.44
CA ALA A 244 -23.77 5.63 2.33
C ALA A 244 -24.57 5.67 3.65
N VAL A 245 -23.91 5.42 4.78
CA VAL A 245 -24.54 5.47 6.11
C VAL A 245 -24.95 6.91 6.48
N GLU A 246 -24.13 7.91 6.15
CA GLU A 246 -24.47 9.31 6.33
C GLU A 246 -25.71 9.71 5.52
N GLY A 247 -25.81 9.25 4.26
CA GLY A 247 -27.01 9.43 3.44
C GLY A 247 -28.27 8.83 4.08
N GLN A 248 -28.17 7.59 4.58
CA GLN A 248 -29.28 6.94 5.28
C GLN A 248 -29.69 7.68 6.57
N LYS A 249 -28.73 8.24 7.29
CA LYS A 249 -28.98 9.04 8.50
C LYS A 249 -29.80 10.29 8.15
N VAL A 250 -29.42 11.02 7.09
CA VAL A 250 -30.16 12.22 6.64
C VAL A 250 -31.60 11.85 6.24
N ASP A 251 -31.79 10.76 5.50
CA ASP A 251 -33.12 10.29 5.11
C ASP A 251 -33.99 9.92 6.34
N LEU A 252 -33.39 9.31 7.36
CA LEU A 252 -34.06 8.98 8.61
C LEU A 252 -34.43 10.23 9.40
N GLU A 253 -33.55 11.21 9.50
CA GLU A 253 -33.82 12.50 10.15
C GLU A 253 -34.98 13.24 9.48
N GLN A 254 -35.03 13.26 8.15
CA GLN A 254 -36.16 13.84 7.41
C GLN A 254 -37.47 13.13 7.71
N LYS A 255 -37.47 11.79 7.75
CA LYS A 255 -38.66 11.00 8.12
C LYS A 255 -39.11 11.26 9.55
N ILE A 256 -38.18 11.38 10.49
CA ILE A 256 -38.48 11.71 11.89
C ILE A 256 -39.16 13.07 11.97
N ASN A 257 -38.63 14.08 11.28
CA ASN A 257 -39.22 15.42 11.27
C ASN A 257 -40.62 15.44 10.64
N ALA A 258 -40.82 14.70 9.55
CA ALA A 258 -42.15 14.58 8.93
C ALA A 258 -43.17 13.92 9.87
N VAL A 259 -42.79 12.83 10.53
CA VAL A 259 -43.65 12.13 11.50
C VAL A 259 -43.93 12.99 12.72
N ALA A 260 -42.95 13.77 13.20
CA ALA A 260 -43.16 14.71 14.30
C ALA A 260 -44.20 15.78 13.93
N SER A 261 -44.10 16.36 12.74
CA SER A 261 -45.09 17.33 12.24
C SER A 261 -46.49 16.72 12.07
N GLU A 262 -46.59 15.47 11.61
CA GLU A 262 -47.87 14.77 11.50
C GLU A 262 -48.47 14.51 12.89
N ALA A 263 -47.64 14.11 13.86
CA ALA A 263 -48.07 13.91 15.24
C ALA A 263 -48.62 15.20 15.87
N ASP A 264 -47.94 16.33 15.66
CA ASP A 264 -48.41 17.63 16.14
C ASP A 264 -49.79 17.98 15.55
N SER A 265 -49.98 17.79 14.24
CA SER A 265 -51.27 18.03 13.59
C SER A 265 -52.40 17.15 14.13
N LEU A 266 -52.11 15.89 14.46
CA LEU A 266 -53.07 14.98 15.05
C LEU A 266 -53.40 15.35 16.49
N TYR A 267 -52.45 15.88 17.27
CA TYR A 267 -52.75 16.37 18.61
C TYR A 267 -53.69 17.58 18.56
N GLU A 268 -53.45 18.53 17.65
CA GLU A 268 -54.34 19.67 17.43
C GLU A 268 -55.75 19.23 16.98
N GLU A 269 -55.84 18.27 16.06
CA GLU A 269 -57.13 17.73 15.60
C GLU A 269 -57.87 16.99 16.71
N ASN A 270 -57.16 16.19 17.52
CA ASN A 270 -57.76 15.51 18.67
C ASN A 270 -58.26 16.52 19.71
N GLU A 271 -57.49 17.57 20.00
CA GLU A 271 -57.91 18.62 20.92
C GLU A 271 -59.18 19.31 20.41
N ARG A 272 -59.24 19.63 19.10
CA ARG A 272 -60.44 20.18 18.46
C ARG A 272 -61.64 19.23 18.57
N LEU A 273 -61.49 17.95 18.23
CA LEU A 273 -62.56 16.97 18.32
C LEU A 273 -63.05 16.79 19.77
N GLN A 274 -62.16 16.84 20.75
CA GLN A 274 -62.51 16.78 22.17
C GLN A 274 -63.41 17.97 22.55
N THR A 275 -63.06 19.18 22.10
CA THR A 275 -63.90 20.36 22.34
C THR A 275 -65.27 20.26 21.67
N GLU A 276 -65.37 19.62 20.50
CA GLU A 276 -66.63 19.39 19.78
C GLU A 276 -67.51 18.34 20.49
N ILE A 277 -66.91 17.24 20.98
CA ILE A 277 -67.59 16.23 21.80
C ILE A 277 -68.17 16.87 23.07
N ASP A 278 -67.40 17.73 23.75
CA ASP A 278 -67.86 18.43 24.95
C ASP A 278 -69.03 19.38 24.66
N GLN A 279 -69.04 20.02 23.48
CA GLN A 279 -70.16 20.87 23.04
C GLN A 279 -71.41 20.04 22.69
N LEU A 280 -71.26 18.90 22.02
CA LEU A 280 -72.37 17.99 21.68
C LEU A 280 -72.99 17.36 22.93
N ASN A 281 -72.16 16.98 23.91
CA ASN A 281 -72.62 16.50 25.21
C ASN A 281 -73.40 17.56 26.00
N ARG A 282 -73.07 18.86 25.84
CA ARG A 282 -73.79 19.98 26.47
C ARG A 282 -75.10 20.36 25.77
N THR A 283 -75.23 20.08 24.47
CA THR A 283 -76.39 20.47 23.64
C THR A 283 -77.48 19.40 23.52
N GLY A 284 -77.25 18.21 24.10
CA GLY A 284 -78.31 17.24 24.39
C GLY A 284 -78.57 16.24 23.27
N GLY A 285 -77.71 15.23 23.16
CA GLY A 285 -78.05 13.93 22.59
C GLY A 285 -78.44 12.95 23.70
N ARG A 286 -79.72 12.87 24.04
CA ARG A 286 -80.28 11.83 24.91
C ARG A 286 -80.59 10.62 24.04
N ASP A 287 -79.88 9.52 24.21
CA ASP A 287 -80.49 8.19 24.08
C ASP A 287 -79.79 7.16 24.97
N THR A 288 -80.64 6.40 25.64
CA THR A 288 -80.36 5.43 26.69
C THR A 288 -79.79 4.15 26.13
N ILE A 289 -78.60 3.71 26.56
CA ILE A 289 -78.23 2.30 26.74
C ILE A 289 -77.25 2.19 27.93
N ALA A 290 -77.49 1.18 28.76
CA ALA A 290 -76.73 0.71 29.93
C ALA A 290 -75.20 0.59 29.71
N PRO A 291 -74.36 0.44 30.77
CA PRO A 291 -72.93 0.31 30.60
C PRO A 291 -72.60 -1.04 29.95
N ALA A 292 -72.51 -1.04 28.63
CA ALA A 292 -71.81 -2.09 27.91
C ALA A 292 -70.34 -1.94 28.26
N GLY A 293 -69.76 -2.96 28.89
CA GLY A 293 -68.33 -3.05 29.13
C GLY A 293 -67.59 -2.71 27.84
N MET A 294 -66.72 -1.70 27.90
CA MET A 294 -65.79 -1.38 26.82
C MET A 294 -64.74 -2.49 26.72
N THR A 295 -65.13 -3.63 26.16
CA THR A 295 -64.24 -4.50 25.41
C THR A 295 -64.08 -3.90 24.02
N GLY A 296 -63.33 -2.80 23.96
CA GLY A 296 -62.89 -2.16 22.73
C GLY A 296 -61.38 -2.26 22.69
N GLY A 297 -60.88 -3.32 22.04
CA GLY A 297 -59.46 -3.54 21.78
C GLY A 297 -58.89 -2.42 20.93
N HIS A 298 -58.45 -1.35 21.57
CA HIS A 298 -57.39 -0.52 21.02
C HIS A 298 -56.08 -1.20 21.43
N SER A 299 -55.35 -1.73 20.44
CA SER A 299 -53.99 -2.24 20.63
C SER A 299 -53.11 -1.16 21.27
N ARG A 300 -53.06 -1.14 22.61
CA ARG A 300 -52.20 -0.24 23.37
C ARG A 300 -50.77 -0.51 22.92
N ALA A 301 -50.07 0.53 22.51
CA ALA A 301 -48.67 0.41 22.11
C ALA A 301 -47.88 -0.33 23.19
N MET A 302 -47.15 -1.38 22.81
CA MET A 302 -46.40 -2.19 23.76
C MET A 302 -45.14 -1.43 24.20
N THR A 303 -45.14 -0.92 25.42
CA THR A 303 -44.06 -0.08 25.99
C THR A 303 -43.09 -0.87 26.85
N ASP A 304 -43.35 -2.16 27.10
CA ASP A 304 -42.48 -2.99 27.93
C ASP A 304 -41.07 -3.16 27.34
N ARG A 305 -40.06 -3.03 28.20
CA ARG A 305 -38.67 -3.36 27.90
C ARG A 305 -38.41 -4.84 28.18
N LEU A 306 -37.68 -5.51 27.30
CA LEU A 306 -37.36 -6.93 27.44
C LEU A 306 -36.67 -7.26 28.78
N ALA A 307 -35.82 -6.36 29.30
CA ALA A 307 -35.17 -6.54 30.59
C ALA A 307 -36.16 -6.59 31.76
N SER A 308 -37.19 -5.74 31.77
CA SER A 308 -38.20 -5.73 32.84
C SER A 308 -39.11 -6.95 32.77
N ILE A 309 -39.38 -7.45 31.57
CA ILE A 309 -40.12 -8.69 31.35
C ILE A 309 -39.32 -9.88 31.86
N LYS A 310 -38.04 -10.01 31.48
CA LYS A 310 -37.19 -11.11 31.95
C LYS A 310 -37.11 -11.14 33.46
N ASN A 311 -36.91 -9.99 34.12
CA ASN A 311 -36.86 -9.93 35.59
C ASN A 311 -38.18 -10.37 36.24
N ARG A 312 -39.33 -9.91 35.73
CA ARG A 312 -40.66 -10.30 36.25
C ARG A 312 -40.93 -11.80 36.04
N MET A 313 -40.57 -12.34 34.88
CA MET A 313 -40.68 -13.76 34.58
C MET A 313 -39.79 -14.63 35.46
N HIS A 314 -38.58 -14.18 35.79
CA HIS A 314 -37.70 -14.90 36.73
C HIS A 314 -38.27 -14.95 38.15
N MET A 315 -38.97 -13.90 38.59
CA MET A 315 -39.53 -13.83 39.94
C MET A 315 -40.84 -14.61 40.08
N ASN A 316 -41.75 -14.46 39.11
CA ASN A 316 -43.13 -14.91 39.28
C ASN A 316 -43.53 -16.03 38.30
N GLY A 317 -42.71 -16.32 37.29
CA GLY A 317 -43.03 -17.27 36.22
C GLY A 317 -44.15 -16.81 35.27
N GLU A 318 -44.77 -15.66 35.52
CA GLU A 318 -45.83 -15.07 34.70
C GLU A 318 -45.75 -13.54 34.72
N VAL A 319 -46.11 -12.90 33.61
CA VAL A 319 -46.14 -11.45 33.46
C VAL A 319 -47.28 -11.00 32.55
N THR A 320 -48.00 -9.96 32.95
CA THR A 320 -48.92 -9.23 32.07
C THR A 320 -48.20 -8.06 31.42
N LEU A 321 -48.27 -7.99 30.10
CA LEU A 321 -47.70 -6.95 29.26
C LEU A 321 -48.60 -5.71 29.24
N SER A 322 -48.05 -4.56 28.86
CA SER A 322 -48.73 -3.25 28.82
C SER A 322 -49.90 -3.22 27.84
N ASN A 323 -49.91 -4.12 26.86
CA ASN A 323 -50.98 -4.29 25.90
C ASN A 323 -52.07 -5.26 26.36
N GLY A 324 -51.97 -5.82 27.58
CA GLY A 324 -52.94 -6.75 28.15
C GLY A 324 -52.67 -8.23 27.86
N ALA A 325 -51.68 -8.56 27.03
CA ALA A 325 -51.27 -9.94 26.80
C ALA A 325 -50.59 -10.52 28.05
N SER A 326 -50.81 -11.79 28.35
CA SER A 326 -50.13 -12.50 29.44
C SER A 326 -49.07 -13.43 28.89
N MET A 327 -47.95 -13.57 29.59
CA MET A 327 -46.89 -14.52 29.24
C MET A 327 -46.52 -15.33 30.46
N LYS A 328 -46.45 -16.65 30.30
CA LYS A 328 -46.23 -17.62 31.36
C LYS A 328 -45.16 -18.63 30.96
N GLN A 329 -44.34 -19.03 31.92
CA GLN A 329 -43.42 -20.17 31.78
C GLN A 329 -43.99 -21.39 32.49
N PHE A 330 -43.85 -22.56 31.89
CA PHE A 330 -44.19 -23.83 32.52
C PHE A 330 -43.27 -24.94 32.03
N ILE A 331 -43.30 -26.07 32.74
CA ILE A 331 -42.54 -27.27 32.41
C ILE A 331 -43.54 -28.39 32.16
N GLU A 332 -43.42 -29.05 31.02
CA GLU A 332 -44.24 -30.19 30.61
C GLU A 332 -43.30 -31.27 30.07
N ASP A 333 -43.45 -32.52 30.54
CA ASP A 333 -42.61 -33.67 30.16
C ASP A 333 -41.09 -33.45 30.27
N GLY A 334 -40.66 -32.65 31.25
CA GLY A 334 -39.24 -32.32 31.48
C GLY A 334 -38.68 -31.25 30.54
N GLU A 335 -39.52 -30.66 29.71
CA GLU A 335 -39.16 -29.60 28.76
C GLU A 335 -39.77 -28.26 29.17
N GLY A 336 -39.02 -27.18 28.93
CA GLY A 336 -39.43 -25.83 29.29
C GLY A 336 -40.19 -25.12 28.17
N TYR A 337 -41.33 -24.52 28.47
CA TYR A 337 -42.14 -23.78 27.51
C TYR A 337 -42.43 -22.36 28.00
N ILE A 338 -42.46 -21.44 27.05
CA ILE A 338 -42.96 -20.08 27.25
C ILE A 338 -44.19 -19.92 26.37
N GLN A 339 -45.30 -19.55 26.99
CA GLN A 339 -46.57 -19.27 26.31
C GLN A 339 -46.95 -17.81 26.50
N LEU A 340 -47.44 -17.18 25.43
CA LEU A 340 -48.00 -15.84 25.41
C LEU A 340 -49.44 -15.91 24.92
N THR A 341 -50.37 -15.38 25.69
CA THR A 341 -51.80 -15.28 25.36
C THR A 341 -52.15 -13.82 25.13
N ASP A 342 -52.61 -13.50 23.92
CA ASP A 342 -53.02 -12.14 23.54
C ASP A 342 -54.41 -11.78 24.11
N SER A 343 -54.77 -10.49 24.08
CA SER A 343 -56.10 -10.00 24.48
C SER A 343 -57.24 -10.64 23.69
N ASP A 344 -56.95 -11.06 22.45
CA ASP A 344 -57.90 -11.69 21.54
C ASP A 344 -58.00 -13.22 21.74
N GLY A 345 -57.32 -13.76 22.77
CA GLY A 345 -57.29 -15.19 23.08
C GLY A 345 -56.33 -16.01 22.23
N SER A 346 -55.58 -15.38 21.32
CA SER A 346 -54.56 -16.05 20.51
C SER A 346 -53.38 -16.49 21.37
N VAL A 347 -52.97 -17.75 21.24
CA VAL A 347 -51.89 -18.35 22.03
C VAL A 347 -50.67 -18.61 21.16
N TYR A 348 -49.52 -18.11 21.60
CA TYR A 348 -48.21 -18.31 20.98
C TYR A 348 -47.30 -19.05 21.94
N MET A 349 -46.60 -20.07 21.48
CA MET A 349 -45.74 -20.89 22.34
C MET A 349 -44.39 -21.17 21.70
N ILE A 350 -43.33 -21.14 22.52
CA ILE A 350 -41.99 -21.57 22.12
C ILE A 350 -41.40 -22.51 23.17
N LYS A 351 -40.76 -23.57 22.70
CA LYS A 351 -39.97 -24.49 23.51
C LYS A 351 -38.60 -23.88 23.78
N ALA A 352 -38.19 -23.86 25.05
CA ALA A 352 -36.83 -23.51 25.44
C ALA A 352 -35.86 -24.67 25.14
N LYS A 353 -34.60 -24.33 24.86
CA LYS A 353 -33.55 -25.31 24.54
C LYS A 353 -33.28 -26.26 25.71
N SER A 354 -33.43 -25.76 26.93
CA SER A 354 -33.41 -26.53 28.17
C SER A 354 -34.20 -25.79 29.26
N ILE A 355 -34.41 -26.43 30.41
CA ILE A 355 -35.02 -25.82 31.60
C ILE A 355 -34.08 -24.88 32.37
N GLN A 356 -32.84 -24.70 31.90
CA GLN A 356 -31.89 -23.79 32.55
C GLN A 356 -32.32 -22.33 32.36
N GLY A 357 -32.12 -21.50 33.40
CA GLY A 357 -32.60 -20.11 33.42
C GLY A 357 -32.12 -19.25 32.23
N VAL A 358 -30.92 -19.52 31.71
CA VAL A 358 -30.38 -18.81 30.54
C VAL A 358 -31.17 -19.13 29.26
N ASP A 359 -31.49 -20.41 29.03
CA ASP A 359 -32.23 -20.85 27.85
C ASP A 359 -33.72 -20.45 27.91
N MET A 360 -34.30 -20.47 29.12
CA MET A 360 -35.64 -19.92 29.36
C MET A 360 -35.69 -18.40 29.10
N ALA A 361 -34.66 -17.66 29.53
CA ALA A 361 -34.55 -16.23 29.26
C ALA A 361 -34.39 -15.91 27.76
N ASP A 362 -33.70 -16.77 27.00
CA ASP A 362 -33.59 -16.64 25.54
C ASP A 362 -34.94 -16.93 24.86
N ALA A 363 -35.65 -17.98 25.29
CA ALA A 363 -36.99 -18.31 24.81
C ALA A 363 -37.99 -17.17 25.02
N ILE A 364 -38.00 -16.55 26.22
CA ILE A 364 -38.79 -15.34 26.53
C ILE A 364 -38.45 -14.22 25.54
N GLY A 365 -37.16 -13.99 25.28
CA GLY A 365 -36.71 -12.94 24.37
C GLY A 365 -37.15 -13.16 22.92
N LYS A 366 -37.07 -14.41 22.46
CA LYS A 366 -37.50 -14.81 21.11
C LYS A 366 -39.00 -14.63 20.93
N LEU A 367 -39.80 -15.16 21.85
CA LEU A 367 -41.26 -15.07 21.79
C LEU A 367 -41.73 -13.61 21.84
N PHE A 368 -41.20 -12.82 22.77
CA PHE A 368 -41.57 -11.42 22.91
C PHE A 368 -41.19 -10.58 21.68
N LYS A 369 -39.99 -10.78 21.11
CA LYS A 369 -39.58 -10.08 19.87
C LYS A 369 -40.44 -10.46 18.68
N ALA A 370 -40.76 -11.75 18.52
CA ALA A 370 -41.62 -12.23 17.44
C ALA A 370 -43.03 -11.65 17.56
N TYR A 371 -43.61 -11.69 18.77
CA TYR A 371 -44.93 -11.12 19.06
C TYR A 371 -44.96 -9.60 18.79
N LYS A 372 -43.95 -8.87 19.26
CA LYS A 372 -43.79 -7.43 18.99
C LYS A 372 -43.72 -7.14 17.47
N ALA A 373 -42.99 -7.94 16.71
CA ALA A 373 -42.85 -7.78 15.27
C ALA A 373 -44.18 -8.06 14.52
N VAL A 374 -44.95 -9.07 14.94
CA VAL A 374 -46.28 -9.36 14.38
C VAL A 374 -47.25 -8.21 14.67
N MET A 375 -47.26 -7.69 15.90
CA MET A 375 -48.07 -6.53 16.27
C MET A 375 -47.76 -5.30 15.39
N TYR A 376 -46.48 -4.95 15.21
CA TYR A 376 -46.11 -3.83 14.34
C TYR A 376 -46.47 -4.06 12.87
N ARG A 377 -46.45 -5.31 12.39
CA ARG A 377 -46.83 -5.63 11.01
C ARG A 377 -48.34 -5.53 10.80
N ASN A 378 -49.13 -5.95 11.80
CA ASN A 378 -50.59 -5.85 11.79
C ASN A 378 -51.08 -4.41 11.97
N THR A 379 -50.44 -3.60 12.83
CA THR A 379 -50.77 -2.17 12.95
C THR A 379 -50.49 -1.43 11.64
N TRP A 380 -49.39 -1.74 10.95
CA TRP A 380 -49.08 -1.16 9.63
C TRP A 380 -50.07 -1.57 8.52
N SER A 381 -50.55 -2.83 8.55
CA SER A 381 -51.56 -3.32 7.60
C SER A 381 -52.94 -2.71 7.86
N ASN A 382 -53.34 -2.59 9.13
CA ASN A 382 -54.59 -1.92 9.51
C ASN A 382 -54.56 -0.43 9.18
N GLN A 383 -53.43 0.27 9.38
CA GLN A 383 -53.27 1.67 8.97
C GLN A 383 -53.50 1.85 7.45
N LYS A 384 -52.98 0.93 6.62
CA LYS A 384 -53.20 0.94 5.16
C LYS A 384 -54.66 0.67 4.77
N ASN A 385 -55.37 -0.20 5.48
CA ASN A 385 -56.78 -0.50 5.21
C ASN A 385 -57.73 0.61 5.71
N ILE A 386 -57.40 1.26 6.83
CA ILE A 386 -58.11 2.44 7.32
C ILE A 386 -57.94 3.59 6.31
N ASN A 387 -56.71 3.84 5.84
CA ASN A 387 -56.43 4.85 4.81
C ASN A 387 -57.12 4.58 3.46
N ARG A 388 -57.40 3.31 3.11
CA ARG A 388 -58.20 2.94 1.93
C ARG A 388 -59.71 3.05 2.13
N LYS A 389 -60.22 2.93 3.36
CA LYS A 389 -61.64 3.13 3.65
C LYS A 389 -61.99 4.62 3.77
N THR A 390 -61.12 5.43 4.37
CA THR A 390 -61.27 6.90 4.43
C THR A 390 -61.21 7.53 3.03
N SER A 391 -60.37 7.01 2.13
CA SER A 391 -60.32 7.45 0.72
C SER A 391 -61.59 7.13 -0.08
N ASN A 392 -62.29 6.03 0.24
CA ASN A 392 -63.54 5.64 -0.44
C ASN A 392 -64.79 6.32 0.13
N LEU A 393 -64.77 6.75 1.41
CA LEU A 393 -65.86 7.51 2.00
C LEU A 393 -65.91 8.97 1.49
N ASN A 394 -64.73 9.56 1.22
CA ASN A 394 -64.62 10.91 0.65
C ASN A 394 -65.00 11.00 -0.84
N GLN A 395 -65.16 9.87 -1.56
CA GLN A 395 -65.57 9.85 -2.97
C GLN A 395 -67.09 9.70 -3.20
N ARG A 396 -67.91 9.52 -2.15
CA ARG A 396 -69.37 9.32 -2.28
C ARG A 396 -70.26 10.51 -1.87
N ARG A 397 -69.69 11.70 -1.64
CA ARG A 397 -70.47 12.91 -1.31
C ARG A 397 -70.10 14.12 -2.16
N ILE A 398 -70.29 14.05 -3.47
CA ILE A 398 -70.50 15.24 -4.31
C ILE A 398 -71.60 14.90 -5.34
N PRO A 399 -72.74 15.64 -5.38
CA PRO A 399 -73.87 15.32 -6.24
C PRO A 399 -73.60 15.66 -7.71
N VAL A 400 -74.05 14.77 -8.60
CA VAL A 400 -74.04 14.90 -10.06
C VAL A 400 -74.96 16.05 -10.48
N ALA A 401 -74.40 17.08 -11.13
CA ALA A 401 -75.18 18.04 -11.90
C ALA A 401 -74.39 18.58 -13.11
N LEU A 402 -75.00 18.39 -14.29
CA LEU A 402 -74.76 19.05 -15.59
C LEU A 402 -73.51 18.71 -16.42
N ARG A 403 -73.75 17.79 -17.38
CA ARG A 403 -73.14 17.81 -18.73
C ARG A 403 -73.64 19.02 -19.51
N LEU A 404 -72.75 19.68 -20.27
CA LEU A 404 -72.95 20.34 -21.58
C LEU A 404 -71.55 20.77 -22.06
N ASN A 405 -70.90 20.07 -22.99
CA ASN A 405 -70.97 20.22 -24.45
C ASN A 405 -70.06 21.35 -25.00
N GLN A 406 -69.02 20.96 -25.75
CA GLN A 406 -68.37 21.60 -26.92
C GLN A 406 -66.93 21.05 -27.03
N LYS A 407 -66.55 20.18 -28.00
CA LYS A 407 -66.26 20.41 -29.43
C LYS A 407 -65.29 21.56 -29.71
N SER A 408 -64.16 21.18 -30.35
CA SER A 408 -63.21 21.97 -31.19
C SER A 408 -62.55 23.18 -30.54
N LEU A 409 -61.23 23.33 -30.51
CA LEU A 409 -60.21 23.14 -31.56
C LEU A 409 -58.90 22.64 -30.94
#